data_AF-A0A8C1VE60-F1
#
_entry.id   AF-A0A8C1VE60-F1
#
_cell.length_a   1.000
_cell.length_b   1.000
_cell.length_c   1.000
_cell.angle_alpha   90.00
_cell.angle_beta   90.00
_cell.angle_gamma   90.00
#
_symmetry.space_group_name_H-M   'P 1'
#
loop_
_entity.id
_entity.type
_entity.pdbx_description
1 polymer ?
#
loop_
_entity_poly.entity_id
_entity_poly.type
_entity_poly.pdbx_seq_one_letter_code
_entity_poly.pdbx_strand_id
1 'polypeptide(L)'
;MLIISLVPVPFHVKKKNLYIVCACCRKDGEPPLIKGWIPFLGKALEFRKNSQQFLTQLQQEHGDVFTVLIAGRYITFIMNPLQYPSVIKHGKQLDFHTFSDSAASRTFGYKPVRSSLFPGMSDRIQRSYTLLQGPALDPLTFSMMGNLQQVMRRRFLPSEESGSDGDWQEAELYEFCKCVMFQTTFNTLYGHKSNLRLDQLRVDFEKFDAIFPLLMARVPIALLGKTKEIREKLTRFFYPQRMAEWRAPCEFIQTRMALFQDTLNYHCVRNVLCLSLLTHLIQIIMNSVPTDMV
;
A
#
# COMPACT_ATOMS: atom_id res chain seq x y z
N MET A 1 8.20 -8.46 -12.68
CA MET A 1 8.95 -7.18 -12.64
C MET A 1 9.69 -7.11 -11.30
N LEU A 2 11.03 -7.03 -11.32
CA LEU A 2 11.83 -6.84 -10.11
C LEU A 2 12.54 -5.47 -10.21
N ILE A 3 12.37 -4.63 -9.18
CA ILE A 3 13.00 -3.31 -9.09
C ILE A 3 14.23 -3.44 -8.19
N ILE A 4 15.40 -3.08 -8.70
CA ILE A 4 16.67 -3.43 -8.03
C ILE A 4 17.35 -2.26 -7.36
N SER A 5 17.22 -1.05 -7.89
CA SER A 5 17.88 0.11 -7.31
C SER A 5 17.03 1.35 -7.41
N LEU A 6 17.07 2.16 -6.36
CA LEU A 6 16.40 3.45 -6.25
C LEU A 6 17.43 4.46 -5.80
N VAL A 7 18.31 4.86 -6.71
CA VAL A 7 19.28 5.92 -6.42
C VAL A 7 18.56 7.27 -6.53
N PRO A 8 18.45 8.06 -5.44
CA PRO A 8 17.88 9.39 -5.53
C PRO A 8 18.80 10.30 -6.35
N VAL A 9 18.22 11.21 -7.13
CA VAL A 9 19.00 12.28 -7.79
C VAL A 9 19.62 13.17 -6.69
N PRO A 10 20.95 13.37 -6.66
CA PRO A 10 21.56 14.29 -5.70
C PRO A 10 21.10 15.72 -5.95
N PHE A 11 20.51 16.35 -4.93
CA PHE A 11 20.09 17.75 -4.97
C PHE A 11 21.22 18.61 -4.39
N HIS A 12 21.91 19.41 -5.22
CA HIS A 12 22.89 20.39 -4.75
C HIS A 12 22.29 21.79 -4.86
N VAL A 13 21.97 22.40 -3.70
CA VAL A 13 21.57 23.81 -3.63
C VAL A 13 22.84 24.65 -3.53
N LYS A 14 23.33 25.18 -4.65
CA LYS A 14 24.30 26.29 -4.63
C LYS A 14 23.58 27.62 -4.88
N LYS A 15 23.95 28.60 -4.05
CA LYS A 15 23.48 29.99 -4.00
C LYS A 15 23.36 30.62 -5.40
N LYS A 16 22.25 31.36 -5.58
CA LYS A 16 21.89 32.26 -6.69
C LYS A 16 21.44 31.57 -8.00
N ASN A 17 20.10 31.49 -8.14
CA ASN A 17 19.31 31.49 -9.39
C ASN A 17 19.68 30.53 -10.54
N LEU A 18 20.34 29.40 -10.28
CA LEU A 18 20.48 28.35 -11.29
C LEU A 18 20.32 26.95 -10.66
N TYR A 19 19.18 26.30 -10.89
CA TYR A 19 18.96 24.91 -10.50
C TYR A 19 19.73 24.00 -11.46
N ILE A 20 21.01 23.74 -11.18
CA ILE A 20 21.76 22.71 -11.91
C ILE A 20 21.33 21.35 -11.36
N VAL A 21 20.38 20.70 -12.06
CA VAL A 21 20.09 19.28 -11.84
C VAL A 21 21.29 18.51 -12.39
N CYS A 22 22.15 17.99 -11.51
CA CYS A 22 23.23 17.10 -11.91
C CYS A 22 22.62 15.80 -12.45
N ALA A 23 22.57 15.68 -13.78
CA ALA A 23 22.02 14.51 -14.43
C ALA A 23 23.06 13.38 -14.37
N CYS A 24 22.78 12.29 -13.64
CA CYS A 24 23.70 11.14 -13.60
C CYS A 24 24.01 10.64 -15.01
N CYS A 25 25.28 10.52 -15.39
CA CYS A 25 25.68 9.92 -16.66
C CYS A 25 25.89 8.41 -16.48
N ARG A 26 25.56 7.63 -17.51
CA ARG A 26 25.82 6.18 -17.53
C ARG A 26 27.34 5.97 -17.43
N LYS A 27 27.79 5.13 -16.49
CA LYS A 27 29.19 4.68 -16.41
C LYS A 27 29.40 3.41 -17.21
N ASP A 28 30.67 3.08 -17.49
CA ASP A 28 31.01 1.82 -18.16
C ASP A 28 30.59 0.63 -17.29
N GLY A 29 29.90 -0.34 -17.92
CA GLY A 29 29.32 -1.50 -17.24
C GLY A 29 27.93 -1.28 -16.61
N GLU A 30 27.39 -0.06 -16.62
CA GLU A 30 26.01 0.18 -16.15
C GLU A 30 24.96 -0.09 -17.23
N PRO A 31 23.74 -0.53 -16.87
CA PRO A 31 22.64 -0.70 -17.81
C PRO A 31 22.28 0.58 -18.58
N PRO A 32 21.63 0.48 -19.74
CA PRO A 32 21.13 1.63 -20.49
C PRO A 32 20.33 2.60 -19.60
N LEU A 33 20.61 3.91 -19.70
CA LEU A 33 20.00 4.93 -18.86
C LEU A 33 19.05 5.84 -19.66
N ILE A 34 17.77 5.82 -19.30
CA ILE A 34 16.66 6.51 -19.97
C ILE A 34 16.15 7.63 -19.07
N LYS A 35 16.44 8.90 -19.41
CA LYS A 35 16.13 10.05 -18.53
C LYS A 35 14.77 10.70 -18.81
N GLY A 36 14.21 10.57 -20.01
CA GLY A 36 13.06 11.37 -20.43
C GLY A 36 13.40 12.86 -20.65
N TRP A 37 12.43 13.62 -21.15
CA TRP A 37 12.63 15.03 -21.53
C TRP A 37 12.35 16.03 -20.40
N ILE A 38 11.54 15.64 -19.41
CA ILE A 38 11.19 16.50 -18.25
C ILE A 38 12.24 16.31 -17.15
N PRO A 39 13.02 17.35 -16.78
CA PRO A 39 13.97 17.26 -15.68
C PRO A 39 13.26 16.86 -14.38
N PHE A 40 13.94 16.05 -13.55
CA PHE A 40 13.41 15.47 -12.31
C PHE A 40 12.25 14.47 -12.50
N LEU A 41 11.19 14.80 -13.22
CA LEU A 41 10.05 13.90 -13.42
C LEU A 41 10.40 12.68 -14.28
N GLY A 42 11.26 12.87 -15.28
CA GLY A 42 11.68 11.86 -16.24
C GLY A 42 10.50 11.26 -16.99
N LYS A 43 10.42 9.92 -17.02
CA LYS A 43 9.36 9.15 -17.72
C LYS A 43 8.15 8.82 -16.84
N ALA A 44 7.96 9.52 -15.72
CA ALA A 44 6.92 9.17 -14.74
C ALA A 44 5.49 9.27 -15.27
N LEU A 45 5.23 10.17 -16.23
CA LEU A 45 3.90 10.32 -16.82
C LEU A 45 3.56 9.15 -17.76
N GLU A 46 4.51 8.72 -18.61
CA GLU A 46 4.31 7.56 -19.47
C GLU A 46 4.16 6.28 -18.63
N PHE A 47 5.00 6.12 -17.61
CA PHE A 47 4.91 5.01 -16.67
C PHE A 47 3.56 4.96 -15.93
N ARG A 48 3.01 6.12 -15.53
CA ARG A 48 1.70 6.19 -14.87
C ARG A 48 0.54 5.84 -15.80
N LYS A 49 0.60 6.28 -17.05
CA LYS A 49 -0.50 6.11 -18.02
C LYS A 49 -0.69 4.65 -18.40
N ASN A 50 0.39 3.95 -18.71
CA ASN A 50 0.37 2.53 -19.04
C ASN A 50 1.74 1.90 -18.75
N SER A 51 1.95 1.45 -17.51
CA SER A 51 3.24 0.91 -17.07
C SER A 51 3.64 -0.35 -17.84
N GLN A 52 2.68 -1.22 -18.15
CA GLN A 52 2.95 -2.47 -18.87
C GLN A 52 3.45 -2.19 -20.29
N GLN A 53 2.67 -1.44 -21.08
CA GLN A 53 3.04 -1.11 -22.46
C GLN A 53 4.36 -0.33 -22.50
N PHE A 54 4.54 0.62 -21.59
CA PHE A 54 5.78 1.40 -21.45
C PHE A 54 6.99 0.51 -21.20
N LEU A 55 6.91 -0.43 -20.26
CA LEU A 55 8.02 -1.33 -19.94
C LEU A 55 8.29 -2.33 -21.07
N THR A 56 7.27 -2.83 -21.76
CA THR A 56 7.44 -3.72 -22.91
C THR A 56 8.14 -3.01 -24.07
N GLN A 57 7.79 -1.74 -24.35
CA GLN A 57 8.48 -0.94 -25.36
C GLN A 57 9.96 -0.74 -25.00
N LEU A 58 10.24 -0.35 -23.76
CA LEU A 58 11.63 -0.19 -23.31
C LEU A 58 12.43 -1.50 -23.31
N GLN A 59 11.78 -2.64 -23.03
CA GLN A 59 12.42 -3.95 -23.13
C GLN A 59 12.81 -4.27 -24.58
N GLN A 60 11.94 -3.96 -25.55
CA GLN A 60 12.23 -4.15 -26.97
C GLN A 60 13.38 -3.26 -27.44
N GLU A 61 13.45 -2.02 -26.94
CA GLU A 61 14.46 -1.03 -27.35
C GLU A 61 15.82 -1.22 -26.65
N HIS A 62 15.82 -1.65 -25.39
CA HIS A 62 17.02 -1.62 -24.52
C HIS A 62 17.41 -2.97 -23.92
N GLY A 63 16.65 -4.03 -24.24
CA GLY A 63 16.88 -5.38 -23.74
C GLY A 63 16.28 -5.63 -22.36
N ASP A 64 16.69 -6.73 -21.73
CA ASP A 64 16.08 -7.23 -20.49
C ASP A 64 16.42 -6.42 -19.23
N VAL A 65 17.46 -5.60 -19.28
CA VAL A 65 17.94 -4.81 -18.14
C VAL A 65 18.18 -3.37 -18.56
N PHE A 66 17.45 -2.43 -17.97
CA PHE A 66 17.56 -1.00 -18.27
C PHE A 66 17.20 -0.15 -17.06
N THR A 67 17.71 1.08 -17.03
CA THR A 67 17.51 2.04 -15.95
C THR A 67 16.72 3.24 -16.45
N VAL A 68 15.63 3.60 -15.75
CA VAL A 68 14.76 4.72 -16.11
C VAL A 68 14.73 5.76 -14.98
N LEU A 69 14.81 7.04 -15.33
CA LEU A 69 14.51 8.13 -14.41
C LEU A 69 12.99 8.28 -14.28
N ILE A 70 12.46 7.97 -13.09
CA ILE A 70 11.03 8.08 -12.77
C ILE A 70 10.91 8.86 -11.46
N ALA A 71 10.27 10.03 -11.51
CA ALA A 71 9.95 10.86 -10.33
C ALA A 71 11.18 11.11 -9.42
N GLY A 72 12.29 11.53 -10.00
CA GLY A 72 13.51 11.92 -9.29
C GLY A 72 14.37 10.75 -8.84
N ARG A 73 14.16 9.55 -9.40
CA ARG A 73 14.92 8.35 -9.07
C ARG A 73 15.32 7.55 -10.30
N TYR A 74 16.52 6.99 -10.24
CA TYR A 74 16.97 6.02 -11.21
C TYR A 74 16.52 4.63 -10.77
N ILE A 75 15.64 4.03 -11.57
CA ILE A 75 15.03 2.72 -11.33
C ILE A 75 15.54 1.73 -12.37
N THR A 76 16.31 0.73 -11.94
CA THR A 76 16.74 -0.37 -12.82
C THR A 76 15.69 -1.48 -12.83
N PHE A 77 15.13 -1.74 -14.01
CA PHE A 77 14.18 -2.80 -14.28
C PHE A 77 14.91 -4.04 -14.78
N ILE A 78 14.51 -5.20 -14.25
CA ILE A 78 14.85 -6.51 -14.82
C ILE A 78 13.57 -7.18 -15.31
N MET A 79 13.55 -7.45 -16.61
CA MET A 79 12.41 -8.02 -17.31
C MET A 79 12.52 -9.54 -17.48
N ASN A 80 13.73 -10.09 -17.46
CA ASN A 80 13.94 -11.54 -17.57
C ASN A 80 13.69 -12.26 -16.23
N PRO A 81 12.67 -13.14 -16.14
CA PRO A 81 12.33 -13.83 -14.90
C PRO A 81 13.43 -14.80 -14.42
N LEU A 82 14.26 -15.32 -15.32
CA LEU A 82 15.37 -16.22 -14.97
C LEU A 82 16.46 -15.53 -14.15
N GLN A 83 16.52 -14.20 -14.20
CA GLN A 83 17.49 -13.41 -13.44
C GLN A 83 17.00 -13.08 -12.02
N TYR A 84 15.71 -13.25 -11.72
CA TYR A 84 15.14 -12.87 -10.41
C TYR A 84 15.77 -13.63 -9.24
N PRO A 85 15.99 -14.97 -9.30
CA PRO A 85 16.60 -15.69 -8.19
C PRO A 85 18.00 -15.15 -7.85
N SER A 86 18.80 -14.82 -8.87
CA SER A 86 20.15 -14.26 -8.69
C SER A 86 20.10 -12.91 -7.97
N VAL A 87 19.15 -12.05 -8.31
CA VAL A 87 19.01 -10.74 -7.65
C VAL A 87 18.52 -10.89 -6.21
N ILE A 88 17.48 -11.70 -6.01
CA ILE A 88 16.87 -11.92 -4.69
C ILE A 88 17.90 -12.53 -3.72
N LYS A 89 18.72 -13.47 -4.20
CA LYS A 89 19.80 -14.09 -3.40
C LYS A 89 20.87 -13.10 -2.94
N HIS A 90 21.18 -12.08 -3.73
CA HIS A 90 22.11 -11.00 -3.37
C HIS A 90 21.41 -9.82 -2.65
N GLY A 91 20.16 -9.99 -2.23
CA GLY A 91 19.33 -8.95 -1.60
C GLY A 91 19.93 -8.29 -0.35
N LYS A 92 20.98 -8.84 0.28
CA LYS A 92 21.73 -8.14 1.34
C LYS A 92 22.39 -6.84 0.87
N GLN A 93 22.68 -6.71 -0.43
CA GLN A 93 23.19 -5.47 -1.04
C GLN A 93 22.06 -4.53 -1.51
N LEU A 94 20.80 -5.00 -1.50
CA LEU A 94 19.62 -4.27 -1.95
C LEU A 94 18.72 -3.99 -0.76
N ASP A 95 18.80 -2.78 -0.21
CA ASP A 95 18.06 -2.44 1.01
C ASP A 95 16.57 -2.14 0.73
N PHE A 96 15.81 -3.19 0.42
CA PHE A 96 14.35 -3.16 0.27
C PHE A 96 13.65 -2.71 1.55
N HIS A 97 14.26 -2.96 2.71
CA HIS A 97 13.67 -2.61 4.00
C HIS A 97 13.72 -1.10 4.25
N THR A 98 14.84 -0.44 3.98
CA THR A 98 14.95 1.02 4.08
C THR A 98 14.09 1.73 3.04
N PHE A 99 13.99 1.19 1.83
CA PHE A 99 13.06 1.74 0.84
C PHE A 99 11.61 1.63 1.32
N SER A 100 11.17 0.43 1.72
CA SER A 100 9.80 0.18 2.17
C SER A 100 9.44 1.02 3.40
N ASP A 101 10.32 1.08 4.40
CA ASP A 101 10.10 1.87 5.61
C ASP A 101 10.01 3.37 5.28
N SER A 102 10.90 3.87 4.43
CA SER A 102 10.87 5.28 4.01
C SER A 102 9.66 5.62 3.13
N ALA A 103 9.25 4.73 2.24
CA ALA A 103 8.09 4.92 1.37
C ALA A 103 6.80 4.90 2.19
N ALA A 104 6.60 3.89 3.02
CA ALA A 104 5.43 3.76 3.88
C ALA A 104 5.35 4.92 4.88
N SER A 105 6.47 5.28 5.54
CA SER A 105 6.57 6.46 6.42
C SER A 105 6.03 7.72 5.76
N ARG A 106 6.43 7.99 4.51
CA ARG A 106 6.05 9.22 3.80
C ARG A 106 4.61 9.18 3.29
N THR A 107 4.19 8.04 2.75
CA THR A 107 2.84 7.81 2.22
C THR A 107 1.80 7.97 3.33
N PHE A 108 1.99 7.27 4.45
CA PHE A 108 1.00 7.26 5.52
C PHE A 108 1.26 8.34 6.58
N GLY A 109 2.42 8.99 6.60
CA GLY A 109 2.69 10.16 7.44
C GLY A 109 3.16 9.82 8.87
N TYR A 110 3.98 8.78 9.03
CA TYR A 110 4.59 8.39 10.30
C TYR A 110 6.11 8.41 10.24
N LYS A 111 6.81 8.38 11.37
CA LYS A 111 8.28 8.30 11.40
C LYS A 111 8.77 6.90 11.00
N PRO A 112 9.87 6.76 10.24
CA PRO A 112 10.41 5.46 9.86
C PRO A 112 10.67 4.56 11.08
N VAL A 113 10.19 3.32 11.02
CA VAL A 113 10.22 2.35 12.13
C VAL A 113 11.61 1.71 12.31
N ARG A 114 12.46 1.75 11.28
CA ARG A 114 13.85 1.28 11.36
C ARG A 114 14.82 2.38 11.82
N SER A 115 14.31 3.56 12.19
CA SER A 115 15.11 4.63 12.77
C SER A 115 15.67 4.22 14.14
N SER A 116 16.83 4.77 14.54
CA SER A 116 17.37 4.66 15.91
C SER A 116 16.39 5.10 16.99
N LEU A 117 15.36 5.86 16.61
CA LEU A 117 14.24 6.23 17.45
C LEU A 117 13.39 5.02 17.91
N PHE A 118 13.46 3.84 17.26
CA PHE A 118 12.60 2.68 17.55
C PHE A 118 13.37 1.33 17.53
N PRO A 119 14.27 1.09 18.49
CA PRO A 119 15.09 -0.13 18.49
C PRO A 119 14.23 -1.40 18.58
N GLY A 120 14.46 -2.37 17.67
CA GLY A 120 13.78 -3.66 17.63
C GLY A 120 12.31 -3.63 17.16
N MET A 121 11.76 -2.45 16.83
CA MET A 121 10.36 -2.32 16.43
C MET A 121 10.08 -3.02 15.09
N SER A 122 10.99 -2.90 14.13
CA SER A 122 10.89 -3.60 12.84
C SER A 122 10.84 -5.12 13.00
N ASP A 123 11.59 -5.69 13.93
CA ASP A 123 11.64 -7.14 14.15
C ASP A 123 10.35 -7.62 14.81
N ARG A 124 9.80 -6.86 15.76
CA ARG A 124 8.50 -7.16 16.39
C ARG A 124 7.35 -7.06 15.39
N ILE A 125 7.37 -6.05 14.53
CA ILE A 125 6.45 -5.93 13.39
C ILE A 125 6.57 -7.15 12.47
N GLN A 126 7.79 -7.54 12.12
CA GLN A 126 8.01 -8.69 11.24
C GLN A 126 7.50 -9.99 11.87
N ARG A 127 7.78 -10.20 13.16
CA ARG A 127 7.30 -11.37 13.91
C ARG A 127 5.78 -11.43 13.96
N SER A 128 5.07 -10.30 14.07
CA SER A 128 3.59 -10.35 14.08
C SER A 128 2.99 -11.00 12.84
N TYR A 129 3.67 -10.97 11.68
CA TYR A 129 3.17 -11.65 10.47
C TYR A 129 3.11 -13.17 10.61
N THR A 130 3.75 -13.77 11.61
CA THR A 130 3.56 -15.21 11.90
C THR A 130 2.13 -15.54 12.28
N LEU A 131 1.34 -14.55 12.74
CA LEU A 131 -0.10 -14.69 13.05
C LEU A 131 -0.98 -14.71 11.79
N LEU A 132 -0.42 -14.46 10.61
CA LEU A 132 -1.12 -14.50 9.32
C LEU A 132 -0.70 -15.72 8.47
N GLN A 133 -0.10 -16.74 9.09
CA GLN A 133 0.38 -17.93 8.40
C GLN A 133 0.34 -19.17 9.30
N GLY A 134 0.38 -20.35 8.69
CA GLY A 134 0.39 -21.62 9.42
C GLY A 134 -0.84 -21.81 10.31
N PRO A 135 -0.73 -22.58 11.41
CA PRO A 135 -1.86 -22.86 12.31
C PRO A 135 -2.45 -21.61 12.98
N ALA A 136 -1.68 -20.52 13.10
CA ALA A 136 -2.17 -19.26 13.65
C ALA A 136 -3.19 -18.55 12.73
N LEU A 137 -3.25 -18.95 11.44
CA LEU A 137 -4.21 -18.41 10.48
C LEU A 137 -5.62 -19.02 10.63
N ASP A 138 -5.75 -20.22 11.20
CA ASP A 138 -7.02 -20.95 11.25
C ASP A 138 -8.15 -20.17 11.93
N PRO A 139 -7.95 -19.51 13.10
CA PRO A 139 -8.99 -18.70 13.72
C PRO A 139 -9.42 -17.52 12.85
N LEU A 140 -8.48 -16.93 12.10
CA LEU A 140 -8.75 -15.81 11.20
C LEU A 140 -9.56 -16.27 9.99
N THR A 141 -9.25 -17.44 9.42
CA THR A 141 -10.00 -18.06 8.32
C THR A 141 -11.44 -18.39 8.75
N PHE A 142 -11.61 -18.98 9.93
CA PHE A 142 -12.95 -19.27 10.47
C PHE A 142 -13.76 -17.99 10.70
N SER A 143 -13.13 -16.96 11.29
CA SER A 143 -13.74 -15.64 11.47
C SER A 143 -14.12 -14.99 10.14
N MET A 144 -13.25 -15.08 9.13
CA MET A 144 -13.51 -14.57 7.77
C MET A 144 -14.76 -15.20 7.16
N MET A 145 -14.90 -16.53 7.24
CA MET A 145 -16.07 -17.24 6.73
C MET A 145 -17.34 -16.82 7.46
N GLY A 146 -17.31 -16.76 8.79
CA GLY A 146 -18.46 -16.32 9.60
C GLY A 146 -18.90 -14.90 9.30
N ASN A 147 -17.95 -13.96 9.18
CA ASN A 147 -18.21 -12.58 8.80
C ASN A 147 -18.76 -12.47 7.39
N LEU A 148 -18.23 -13.24 6.43
CA LEU A 148 -18.70 -13.22 5.04
C LEU A 148 -20.15 -13.68 4.95
N GLN A 149 -20.48 -14.79 5.60
CA GLN A 149 -21.85 -15.30 5.67
C GLN A 149 -22.80 -14.28 6.32
N GLN A 150 -22.36 -13.61 7.38
CA GLN A 150 -23.17 -12.59 8.05
C GLN A 150 -23.42 -11.37 7.16
N VAL A 151 -22.38 -10.87 6.49
CA VAL A 151 -22.48 -9.71 5.57
C VAL A 151 -23.38 -10.05 4.38
N MET A 152 -23.18 -11.21 3.75
CA MET A 152 -24.02 -11.67 2.65
C MET A 152 -25.48 -11.82 3.08
N ARG A 153 -25.75 -12.54 4.18
CA ARG A 153 -27.12 -12.71 4.69
C ARG A 153 -27.80 -11.38 4.90
N ARG A 154 -27.17 -10.42 5.60
CA ARG A 154 -27.75 -9.09 5.84
C ARG A 154 -28.11 -8.35 4.57
N ARG A 155 -27.33 -8.53 3.50
CA ARG A 155 -27.55 -7.85 2.23
C ARG A 155 -28.66 -8.47 1.40
N PHE A 156 -28.92 -9.77 1.59
CA PHE A 156 -30.01 -10.51 0.97
C PHE A 156 -31.21 -10.75 1.91
N LEU A 157 -31.23 -10.15 3.11
CA LEU A 157 -32.42 -10.16 3.96
C LEU A 157 -33.50 -9.32 3.27
N PRO A 158 -34.76 -9.78 3.23
CA PRO A 158 -35.86 -8.99 2.70
C PRO A 158 -35.94 -7.67 3.48
N SER A 159 -35.95 -6.53 2.78
CA SER A 159 -36.35 -5.28 3.42
C SER A 159 -37.87 -5.31 3.60
N GLU A 160 -38.42 -4.60 4.58
CA GLU A 160 -39.88 -4.49 4.77
C GLU A 160 -40.59 -3.85 3.55
N GLU A 161 -39.82 -3.25 2.64
CA GLU A 161 -40.28 -2.65 1.37
C GLU A 161 -40.25 -3.63 0.19
N SER A 162 -39.61 -4.79 0.34
CA SER A 162 -39.54 -5.83 -0.67
C SER A 162 -40.80 -6.71 -0.57
N GLY A 163 -41.65 -6.67 -1.59
CA GLY A 163 -42.85 -7.51 -1.68
C GLY A 163 -42.55 -9.01 -1.57
N SER A 164 -43.61 -9.81 -1.43
CA SER A 164 -43.59 -11.22 -1.04
C SER A 164 -42.97 -12.22 -2.03
N ASP A 165 -41.98 -11.83 -2.82
CA ASP A 165 -41.22 -12.76 -3.66
C ASP A 165 -39.76 -12.32 -3.74
N GLY A 166 -38.85 -13.29 -3.79
CA GLY A 166 -37.40 -13.08 -3.77
C GLY A 166 -36.89 -12.40 -5.04
N ASP A 167 -37.10 -11.08 -5.12
CA ASP A 167 -36.87 -10.30 -6.33
C ASP A 167 -35.37 -10.18 -6.65
N TRP A 168 -35.04 -10.34 -7.93
CA TRP A 168 -33.66 -10.26 -8.41
C TRP A 168 -33.14 -8.83 -8.23
N GLN A 169 -31.99 -8.69 -7.58
CA GLN A 169 -31.34 -7.39 -7.41
C GLN A 169 -30.25 -7.19 -8.47
N GLU A 170 -30.35 -6.13 -9.26
CA GLU A 170 -29.30 -5.71 -10.18
C GLU A 170 -28.22 -4.92 -9.43
N ALA A 171 -26.95 -5.27 -9.65
CA ALA A 171 -25.80 -4.58 -9.07
C ALA A 171 -24.56 -4.72 -9.96
N GLU A 172 -23.68 -3.72 -9.94
CA GLU A 172 -22.36 -3.83 -10.56
C GLU A 172 -21.49 -4.83 -9.77
N LEU A 173 -21.03 -5.90 -10.43
CA LEU A 173 -20.31 -7.00 -9.78
C LEU A 173 -19.09 -6.52 -8.99
N TYR A 174 -18.30 -5.61 -9.56
CA TYR A 174 -17.09 -5.11 -8.90
C TYR A 174 -17.42 -4.27 -7.66
N GLU A 175 -18.41 -3.39 -7.72
CA GLU A 175 -18.87 -2.61 -6.56
C GLU A 175 -19.46 -3.51 -5.48
N PHE A 176 -20.22 -4.54 -5.87
CA PHE A 176 -20.74 -5.54 -4.95
C PHE A 176 -19.60 -6.25 -4.21
N CYS A 177 -18.62 -6.80 -4.95
CA CYS A 177 -17.46 -7.47 -4.37
C CYS A 177 -16.67 -6.54 -3.44
N LYS A 178 -16.42 -5.29 -3.86
CA LYS A 178 -15.73 -4.29 -3.03
C LYS A 178 -16.47 -4.04 -1.72
N CYS A 179 -17.78 -3.84 -1.76
CA CYS A 179 -18.56 -3.57 -0.55
C CYS A 179 -18.51 -4.76 0.42
N VAL A 180 -18.78 -5.97 -0.08
CA VAL A 180 -18.81 -7.19 0.74
C VAL A 180 -17.44 -7.48 1.32
N MET A 181 -16.38 -7.47 0.50
CA MET A 181 -15.03 -7.78 0.94
C MET A 181 -14.49 -6.73 1.90
N PHE A 182 -14.73 -5.44 1.65
CA PHE A 182 -14.30 -4.38 2.56
C PHE A 182 -14.91 -4.56 3.96
N GLN A 183 -16.23 -4.77 4.03
CA GLN A 183 -16.92 -4.93 5.29
C GLN A 183 -16.50 -6.23 6.00
N THR A 184 -16.40 -7.32 5.27
CA THR A 184 -15.99 -8.62 5.81
C THR A 184 -14.56 -8.57 6.35
N THR A 185 -13.62 -8.04 5.58
CA THR A 185 -12.21 -7.89 5.99
C THR A 185 -12.08 -6.94 7.18
N PHE A 186 -12.83 -5.84 7.21
CA PHE A 186 -12.83 -4.94 8.37
C PHE A 186 -13.28 -5.68 9.63
N ASN A 187 -14.42 -6.37 9.57
CA ASN A 187 -14.97 -7.11 10.70
C ASN A 187 -14.03 -8.23 11.17
N THR A 188 -13.37 -8.93 10.25
CA THR A 188 -12.44 -10.02 10.56
C THR A 188 -11.17 -9.54 11.24
N LEU A 189 -10.61 -8.40 10.80
CA LEU A 189 -9.35 -7.88 11.34
C LEU A 189 -9.57 -7.01 12.58
N TYR A 190 -10.48 -6.05 12.48
CA TYR A 190 -10.67 -4.99 13.46
C TYR A 190 -11.83 -5.25 14.43
N GLY A 191 -12.63 -6.28 14.16
CA GLY A 191 -13.80 -6.59 14.96
C GLY A 191 -15.00 -5.70 14.62
N HIS A 192 -15.96 -5.65 15.54
CA HIS A 192 -17.26 -5.02 15.30
C HIS A 192 -17.55 -3.89 16.29
N LYS A 193 -18.28 -2.87 15.83
CA LYS A 193 -18.93 -1.87 16.69
C LYS A 193 -20.23 -1.41 16.03
N SER A 194 -21.28 -1.20 16.84
CA SER A 194 -22.52 -0.63 16.35
C SER A 194 -22.29 0.77 15.77
N ASN A 195 -22.97 1.10 14.68
CA ASN A 195 -22.94 2.42 14.04
C ASN A 195 -21.61 2.83 13.39
N LEU A 196 -20.72 1.89 13.06
CA LEU A 196 -19.58 2.20 12.19
C LEU A 196 -20.06 2.47 10.76
N ARG A 197 -19.77 3.67 10.25
CA ARG A 197 -20.05 4.05 8.86
C ARG A 197 -19.00 3.45 7.91
N LEU A 198 -19.01 2.12 7.76
CA LEU A 198 -18.03 1.39 6.95
C LEU A 198 -18.09 1.75 5.46
N ASP A 199 -19.27 2.09 4.94
CA ASP A 199 -19.39 2.56 3.55
C ASP A 199 -18.64 3.87 3.32
N GLN A 200 -18.75 4.81 4.27
CA GLN A 200 -18.02 6.07 4.18
C GLN A 200 -16.51 5.86 4.32
N LEU A 201 -16.09 4.94 5.20
CA LEU A 201 -14.70 4.57 5.36
C LEU A 201 -14.13 3.96 4.06
N ARG A 202 -14.88 3.08 3.40
CA ARG A 202 -14.51 2.50 2.10
C ARG A 202 -14.31 3.58 1.04
N VAL A 203 -15.26 4.51 0.91
CA VAL A 203 -15.15 5.61 -0.05
C VAL A 203 -13.93 6.49 0.20
N ASP A 204 -13.62 6.80 1.48
CA ASP A 204 -12.41 7.56 1.82
C ASP A 204 -11.14 6.78 1.51
N PHE A 205 -11.16 5.47 1.75
CA PHE A 205 -10.07 4.55 1.45
C PHE A 205 -9.80 4.47 -0.05
N GLU A 206 -10.83 4.27 -0.88
CA GLU A 206 -10.70 4.21 -2.35
C GLU A 206 -10.12 5.52 -2.91
N LYS A 207 -10.53 6.68 -2.37
CA LYS A 207 -9.95 7.98 -2.75
C LYS A 207 -8.48 8.10 -2.37
N PHE A 208 -8.08 7.51 -1.24
CA PHE A 208 -6.68 7.49 -0.83
C PHE A 208 -5.86 6.52 -1.70
N ASP A 209 -6.39 5.32 -1.96
CA ASP A 209 -5.76 4.28 -2.76
C ASP A 209 -5.53 4.73 -4.22
N ALA A 210 -6.48 5.43 -4.82
CA ALA A 210 -6.32 6.02 -6.16
C ALA A 210 -5.12 6.97 -6.29
N ILE A 211 -4.69 7.59 -5.17
CA ILE A 211 -3.54 8.50 -5.11
C ILE A 211 -2.27 7.81 -4.58
N PHE A 212 -2.40 6.60 -4.02
CA PHE A 212 -1.30 5.83 -3.43
C PHE A 212 -0.08 5.69 -4.35
N PRO A 213 -0.22 5.42 -5.67
CA PRO A 213 0.93 5.36 -6.57
C PRO A 213 1.75 6.67 -6.62
N LEU A 214 1.09 7.84 -6.55
CA LEU A 214 1.77 9.13 -6.53
C LEU A 214 2.48 9.39 -5.21
N LEU A 215 1.89 8.97 -4.08
CA LEU A 215 2.52 9.03 -2.76
C LEU A 215 3.76 8.13 -2.71
N MET A 216 3.68 6.91 -3.24
CA MET A 216 4.82 5.99 -3.37
C MET A 216 5.92 6.53 -4.28
N ALA A 217 5.54 7.25 -5.35
CA ALA A 217 6.46 8.01 -6.20
C ALA A 217 7.04 9.28 -5.52
N ARG A 218 6.74 9.50 -4.24
CA ARG A 218 7.19 10.65 -3.42
C ARG A 218 6.74 12.02 -3.94
N VAL A 219 5.65 12.09 -4.69
CA VAL A 219 5.03 13.38 -5.03
C VAL A 219 4.63 14.08 -3.72
N PRO A 220 5.02 15.36 -3.50
CA PRO A 220 4.66 16.09 -2.29
C PRO A 220 3.14 16.10 -2.09
N ILE A 221 2.68 15.68 -0.91
CA ILE A 221 1.23 15.57 -0.61
C ILE A 221 0.50 16.92 -0.74
N ALA A 222 1.20 18.04 -0.57
CA ALA A 222 0.65 19.38 -0.78
C ALA A 222 0.21 19.64 -2.23
N LEU A 223 0.72 18.88 -3.21
CA LEU A 223 0.34 18.96 -4.62
C LEU A 223 -0.80 18.00 -4.99
N LEU A 224 -1.28 17.19 -4.04
CA LEU A 224 -2.26 16.13 -4.28
C LEU A 224 -3.66 16.51 -3.79
N GLY A 225 -3.99 17.81 -3.81
CA GLY A 225 -5.31 18.31 -3.43
C GLY A 225 -5.73 17.82 -2.03
N LYS A 226 -6.88 17.14 -1.94
CA LYS A 226 -7.49 16.71 -0.67
C LYS A 226 -6.86 15.47 -0.01
N THR A 227 -5.74 14.97 -0.54
CA THR A 227 -5.12 13.72 -0.05
C THR A 227 -4.68 13.84 1.41
N LYS A 228 -4.22 15.01 1.84
CA LYS A 228 -3.82 15.21 3.25
C LYS A 228 -5.01 15.05 4.20
N GLU A 229 -6.14 15.68 3.88
CA GLU A 229 -7.36 15.62 4.67
C GLU A 229 -7.96 14.21 4.69
N ILE A 230 -7.97 13.51 3.55
CA ILE A 230 -8.42 12.11 3.46
C ILE A 230 -7.54 11.22 4.33
N ARG A 231 -6.21 11.35 4.22
CA ARG A 231 -5.28 10.60 5.06
C ARG A 231 -5.54 10.84 6.54
N GLU A 232 -5.68 12.10 6.95
CA GLU A 232 -5.97 12.43 8.34
C GLU A 232 -7.34 11.89 8.79
N LYS A 233 -8.37 11.93 7.94
CA LYS A 233 -9.69 11.36 8.24
C LYS A 233 -9.60 9.85 8.47
N LEU A 234 -8.88 9.14 7.60
CA LEU A 234 -8.61 7.71 7.74
C LEU A 234 -7.80 7.42 9.01
N THR A 235 -6.72 8.17 9.25
CA THR A 235 -5.90 8.02 10.46
C THR A 235 -6.71 8.24 11.75
N ARG A 236 -7.59 9.25 11.79
CA ARG A 236 -8.51 9.51 12.92
C ARG A 236 -9.54 8.40 13.13
N PHE A 237 -9.89 7.66 12.08
CA PHE A 237 -10.80 6.52 12.22
C PHE A 237 -10.17 5.39 13.05
N PHE A 238 -8.88 5.14 12.85
CA PHE A 238 -8.10 4.11 13.53
C PHE A 238 -7.36 4.62 14.79
N TYR A 239 -7.87 5.67 15.44
CA TYR A 239 -7.32 6.12 16.72
C TYR A 239 -7.58 5.06 17.80
N PRO A 240 -6.58 4.71 18.64
CA PRO A 240 -6.72 3.67 19.65
C PRO A 240 -7.88 3.88 20.62
N GLN A 241 -8.23 5.12 20.92
CA GLN A 241 -9.41 5.43 21.75
C GLN A 241 -10.70 4.91 21.12
N ARG A 242 -10.83 5.04 19.79
CA ARG A 242 -11.97 4.49 19.05
C ARG A 242 -11.88 2.98 18.91
N MET A 243 -10.67 2.47 18.64
CA MET A 243 -10.42 1.04 18.47
C MET A 243 -10.64 0.24 19.76
N ALA A 244 -10.40 0.85 20.93
CA ALA A 244 -10.67 0.23 22.23
C ALA A 244 -12.16 -0.08 22.45
N GLU A 245 -13.05 0.59 21.71
CA GLU A 245 -14.50 0.32 21.75
C GLU A 245 -14.92 -0.79 20.78
N TRP A 246 -14.00 -1.29 19.94
CA TRP A 246 -14.28 -2.35 18.96
C TRP A 246 -14.15 -3.72 19.63
N ARG A 247 -15.11 -4.59 19.35
CA ARG A 247 -15.20 -5.91 19.99
C ARG A 247 -14.56 -6.95 19.10
N ALA A 248 -13.76 -7.84 19.71
CA ALA A 248 -13.13 -8.99 19.06
C ALA A 248 -12.24 -8.66 17.83
N PRO A 249 -11.30 -7.70 17.90
CA PRO A 249 -10.24 -7.60 16.89
C PRO A 249 -9.42 -8.89 16.85
N CYS A 250 -8.85 -9.26 15.70
CA CYS A 250 -8.05 -10.47 15.61
C CYS A 250 -6.71 -10.33 16.37
N GLU A 251 -6.09 -11.46 16.72
CA GLU A 251 -4.83 -11.51 17.48
C GLU A 251 -3.71 -10.71 16.82
N PHE A 252 -3.66 -10.69 15.48
CA PHE A 252 -2.70 -9.88 14.72
C PHE A 252 -2.87 -8.38 15.01
N ILE A 253 -4.10 -7.86 14.97
CA ILE A 253 -4.38 -6.46 15.27
C ILE A 253 -4.15 -6.17 16.76
N GLN A 254 -4.56 -7.06 17.66
CA GLN A 254 -4.31 -6.91 19.10
C GLN A 254 -2.80 -6.81 19.41
N THR A 255 -2.00 -7.73 18.87
CA THR A 255 -0.54 -7.74 19.01
C THR A 255 0.06 -6.43 18.49
N ARG A 256 -0.39 -5.97 17.33
CA ARG A 256 0.05 -4.69 16.76
C ARG A 256 -0.33 -3.51 17.65
N MET A 257 -1.54 -3.47 18.18
CA MET A 257 -1.98 -2.40 19.08
C MET A 257 -1.15 -2.35 20.36
N ALA A 258 -0.91 -3.50 20.99
CA ALA A 258 -0.09 -3.62 22.20
C ALA A 258 1.34 -3.13 21.97
N LEU A 259 1.95 -3.52 20.84
CA LEU A 259 3.29 -3.06 20.44
C LEU A 259 3.44 -1.54 20.39
N PHE A 260 2.37 -0.80 20.10
CA PHE A 260 2.38 0.67 20.05
C PHE A 260 1.77 1.35 21.28
N GLN A 261 1.28 0.58 22.27
CA GLN A 261 0.79 1.07 23.55
C GLN A 261 1.88 1.08 24.62
N ASP A 262 2.70 0.03 24.70
CA ASP A 262 3.73 -0.16 25.74
C ASP A 262 4.85 0.88 25.71
N THR A 263 4.88 1.74 24.70
CA THR A 263 6.01 2.64 24.47
C THR A 263 5.50 4.08 24.44
N LEU A 264 5.55 4.73 25.61
CA LEU A 264 4.93 6.01 26.00
C LEU A 264 5.30 7.24 25.11
N ASN A 265 6.24 7.11 24.17
CA ASN A 265 6.76 8.22 23.36
C ASN A 265 6.27 8.26 21.89
N TYR A 266 5.37 7.37 21.45
CA TYR A 266 5.11 7.15 20.02
C TYR A 266 3.69 7.43 19.53
N HIS A 267 3.06 8.50 20.03
CA HIS A 267 1.76 8.99 19.58
C HIS A 267 1.62 9.19 18.05
N CYS A 268 2.72 9.43 17.34
CA CYS A 268 2.72 9.66 15.88
C CYS A 268 2.70 8.36 15.03
N VAL A 269 3.27 7.25 15.53
CA VAL A 269 3.38 5.99 14.76
C VAL A 269 2.16 5.07 14.97
N ARG A 270 1.56 5.19 16.16
CA ARG A 270 0.45 4.35 16.64
C ARG A 270 -0.77 4.30 15.72
N ASN A 271 -1.12 5.42 15.07
CA ASN A 271 -2.38 5.54 14.32
C ASN A 271 -2.25 5.16 12.83
N VAL A 272 -1.01 5.00 12.36
CA VAL A 272 -0.72 5.01 10.92
C VAL A 272 -0.41 3.60 10.39
N LEU A 273 0.14 2.74 11.24
CA LEU A 273 0.43 1.36 10.88
C LEU A 273 -0.82 0.48 10.75
N CYS A 274 -1.90 0.81 11.47
CA CYS A 274 -3.20 0.15 11.27
C CYS A 274 -3.75 0.44 9.86
N LEU A 275 -3.66 1.71 9.41
CA LEU A 275 -4.11 2.08 8.07
C LEU A 275 -3.30 1.39 6.96
N SER A 276 -1.97 1.24 7.14
CA SER A 276 -1.13 0.52 6.16
C SER A 276 -1.48 -0.96 6.03
N LEU A 277 -1.94 -1.59 7.11
CA LEU A 277 -2.35 -3.00 7.10
C LEU A 277 -3.68 -3.18 6.37
N LEU A 278 -4.62 -2.24 6.55
CA LEU A 278 -5.86 -2.22 5.79
C LEU A 278 -5.58 -2.07 4.29
N THR A 279 -4.66 -1.17 3.90
CA THR A 279 -4.26 -1.04 2.48
C THR A 279 -3.61 -2.29 1.94
N HIS A 280 -2.66 -2.90 2.66
CA HIS A 280 -1.96 -4.09 2.15
C HIS A 280 -2.88 -5.30 2.07
N LEU A 281 -3.72 -5.55 3.07
CA LEU A 281 -4.61 -6.71 3.08
C LEU A 281 -5.77 -6.54 2.09
N ILE A 282 -6.38 -5.35 1.99
CA ILE A 282 -7.43 -5.11 0.99
C ILE A 282 -6.84 -5.15 -0.41
N GLN A 283 -5.65 -4.59 -0.65
CA GLN A 283 -5.02 -4.65 -1.98
C GLN A 283 -4.62 -6.08 -2.36
N ILE A 284 -4.16 -6.90 -1.40
CA ILE A 284 -3.91 -8.33 -1.63
C ILE A 284 -5.24 -9.05 -1.95
N ILE A 285 -6.31 -8.81 -1.19
CA ILE A 285 -7.61 -9.45 -1.40
C ILE A 285 -8.28 -8.99 -2.71
N MET A 286 -8.23 -7.70 -3.02
CA MET A 286 -8.81 -7.11 -4.22
C MET A 286 -8.02 -7.44 -5.49
N ASN A 287 -6.69 -7.56 -5.41
CA ASN A 287 -5.87 -8.03 -6.53
C ASN A 287 -5.80 -9.57 -6.63
N SER A 288 -6.38 -10.31 -5.68
CA SER A 288 -6.59 -11.75 -5.82
C SER A 288 -7.85 -12.08 -6.63
N VAL A 289 -8.67 -11.08 -6.98
CA VAL A 289 -9.73 -11.24 -7.97
C VAL A 289 -9.07 -11.04 -9.34
N PRO A 290 -8.92 -12.09 -10.17
CA PRO A 290 -8.33 -11.93 -11.49
C PRO A 290 -9.21 -10.98 -12.31
N THR A 291 -8.60 -9.92 -12.83
CA THR A 291 -9.21 -8.98 -13.79
C THR A 291 -9.40 -9.59 -15.18
N ASP A 292 -9.17 -10.89 -15.36
CA ASP A 292 -9.28 -11.60 -16.64
C ASP A 292 -10.69 -12.21 -16.84
N MET A 293 -11.72 -11.43 -16.52
CA MET A 293 -13.11 -11.75 -16.85
C MET A 293 -13.92 -10.48 -17.16
N VAL A 294 -13.45 -9.69 -18.15
CA VAL A 294 -14.27 -8.96 -19.14
C VAL A 294 -13.44 -8.77 -20.41
#